data_AF-A0A848EN80-F1
#
_entry.id   AF-A0A848EN80-F1
#
_cell.length_a   1.000
_cell.length_b   1.000
_cell.length_c   1.000
_cell.angle_alpha   90.00
_cell.angle_beta   90.00
_cell.angle_gamma   90.00
#
_symmetry.space_group_name_H-M   'P 1'
#
loop_
_entity.id
_entity.type
_entity.pdbx_description
1 polymer ?
#
loop_
_entity_poly.entity_id
_entity_poly.type
_entity_poly.pdbx_seq_one_letter_code
_entity_poly.pdbx_strand_id
1 'polypeptide(L)'
;HKRVPRESSNDSKAIGKSSKRVKSQNQASQAQEQKSKFNQEISSLESKLPEVDSLTSDSELKEAKEKLNDTESQVDSLKHQFPQFSDSEKVQNISDLISQKQRQIQRQNPKQQLNQKVSSLESKFSEIDSLISERELQEAKKRLEKIESQVDSVAQKLNTNPRELDELRGEVKDKKQKIRQRKSKSSQARDLAYPDPLEADSEANNITPNRQSPKPKKQVDKIPSQHEQVAQKPSNNSEYVNKPSKKTKNKNKRPQQQERKSKFKEKINSICTELSEIDSLISDSELKQSKSQLSDVESQLDSVKDQFPQFSDSEKVQNILNSINQKKRKTHKQQFNQEISSVKSELSQVDIFITDAEYHQAQELKDEISSEISSLKQQASQDGLDNHAEKLKRLKKESDNRLSKSNVLTQLRRMDAYEFEELVAKIWEKQGWDAEVTSKSTDRGVDIIAIKQELVEKHRHLIQAKKYGKNTKVGSEAMQKYSGLYQRNEQVDNVIIVTSNHFTSEAKEVAKNRDVSTVNADELYEILADT
;
A
#
# COMPACT_ATOMS: atom_id res chain seq x y z
N HIS A 1 40.18 46.25 -102.50
CA HIS A 1 39.13 45.42 -103.14
C HIS A 1 38.21 44.82 -102.09
N LYS A 2 36.90 45.06 -102.25
CA LYS A 2 35.71 44.24 -101.87
C LYS A 2 35.84 43.24 -100.71
N ARG A 3 34.97 43.37 -99.69
CA ARG A 3 33.69 42.61 -99.55
C ARG A 3 32.94 43.02 -98.26
N VAL A 4 31.64 43.28 -98.42
CA VAL A 4 30.61 43.40 -97.37
C VAL A 4 29.94 42.01 -97.24
N PRO A 5 29.02 41.75 -96.28
CA PRO A 5 29.17 41.37 -94.87
C PRO A 5 28.60 39.94 -94.60
N ARG A 6 28.62 39.45 -93.35
CA ARG A 6 27.55 38.58 -92.83
C ARG A 6 27.50 38.60 -91.31
N GLU A 7 26.28 38.81 -90.81
CA GLU A 7 25.87 38.99 -89.43
C GLU A 7 26.38 37.88 -88.52
N SER A 8 26.99 38.25 -87.39
CA SER A 8 27.23 37.34 -86.27
C SER A 8 26.20 37.63 -85.19
N SER A 9 25.22 36.72 -85.08
CA SER A 9 24.25 36.64 -84.00
C SER A 9 24.96 36.25 -82.70
N ASN A 10 25.59 37.22 -82.04
CA ASN A 10 26.27 37.03 -80.75
C ASN A 10 25.33 37.20 -79.53
N ASP A 11 24.04 37.44 -79.73
CA ASP A 11 23.12 37.74 -78.61
C ASP A 11 22.59 36.49 -77.87
N SER A 12 22.65 35.30 -78.46
CA SER A 12 22.05 34.10 -77.85
C SER A 12 22.92 33.39 -76.79
N LYS A 13 24.24 33.70 -76.71
CA LYS A 13 25.13 33.12 -75.66
C LYS A 13 25.20 33.95 -74.36
N ALA A 14 24.94 35.26 -74.41
CA ALA A 14 24.89 36.11 -73.22
C ALA A 14 23.56 35.94 -72.43
N ILE A 15 22.45 35.74 -73.15
CA ILE A 15 21.11 35.54 -72.56
C ILE A 15 21.02 34.21 -71.80
N GLY A 16 21.68 33.15 -72.28
CA GLY A 16 21.67 31.82 -71.63
C GLY A 16 22.44 31.76 -70.29
N LYS A 17 23.53 32.54 -70.14
CA LYS A 17 24.29 32.62 -68.88
C LYS A 17 23.59 33.51 -67.84
N SER A 18 22.96 34.60 -68.29
CA SER A 18 22.11 35.45 -67.44
C SER A 18 20.89 34.69 -66.92
N SER A 19 20.20 33.94 -67.78
CA SER A 19 19.01 33.17 -67.39
C SER A 19 19.32 32.03 -66.40
N LYS A 20 20.46 31.32 -66.54
CA LYS A 20 20.91 30.32 -65.54
C LYS A 20 21.31 30.95 -64.19
N ARG A 21 21.90 32.14 -64.21
CA ARG A 21 22.26 32.89 -62.99
C ARG A 21 21.02 33.43 -62.27
N VAL A 22 20.03 33.92 -63.00
CA VAL A 22 18.74 34.36 -62.45
C VAL A 22 17.93 33.17 -61.91
N LYS A 23 17.92 32.02 -62.60
CA LYS A 23 17.27 30.79 -62.09
C LYS A 23 17.92 30.24 -60.83
N SER A 24 19.26 30.23 -60.74
CA SER A 24 19.97 29.80 -59.53
C SER A 24 19.84 30.78 -58.36
N GLN A 25 19.80 32.10 -58.63
CA GLN A 25 19.48 33.10 -57.62
C GLN A 25 18.04 32.96 -57.12
N ASN A 26 17.06 32.73 -58.00
CA ASN A 26 15.68 32.51 -57.58
C ASN A 26 15.50 31.22 -56.77
N GLN A 27 16.19 30.14 -57.12
CA GLN A 27 16.17 28.89 -56.36
C GLN A 27 16.84 29.04 -54.99
N ALA A 28 17.95 29.78 -54.89
CA ALA A 28 18.60 30.08 -53.62
C ALA A 28 17.70 30.95 -52.72
N SER A 29 17.05 31.97 -53.29
CA SER A 29 16.08 32.82 -52.56
C SER A 29 14.88 32.01 -52.06
N GLN A 30 14.34 31.09 -52.87
CA GLN A 30 13.24 30.21 -52.47
C GLN A 30 13.65 29.23 -51.36
N ALA A 31 14.84 28.65 -51.45
CA ALA A 31 15.37 27.76 -50.39
C ALA A 31 15.63 28.52 -49.08
N GLN A 32 16.10 29.76 -49.17
CA GLN A 32 16.32 30.63 -48.01
C GLN A 32 14.99 31.06 -47.36
N GLU A 33 13.95 31.32 -48.16
CA GLU A 33 12.59 31.60 -47.68
C GLU A 33 11.98 30.38 -46.98
N GLN A 34 12.11 29.18 -47.55
CA GLN A 34 11.66 27.93 -46.93
C GLN A 34 12.38 27.66 -45.60
N LYS A 35 13.70 27.85 -45.55
CA LYS A 35 14.49 27.73 -44.31
C LYS A 35 14.06 28.76 -43.26
N SER A 36 13.74 29.98 -43.68
CA SER A 36 13.23 31.03 -42.79
C SER A 36 11.89 30.65 -42.18
N LYS A 37 10.94 30.19 -43.01
CA LYS A 37 9.61 29.73 -42.56
C LYS A 37 9.71 28.56 -41.59
N PHE A 38 10.50 27.54 -41.94
CA PHE A 38 10.76 26.39 -41.08
C PHE A 38 11.34 26.79 -39.72
N ASN A 39 12.34 27.69 -39.71
CA ASN A 39 12.93 28.19 -38.48
C ASN A 39 11.95 28.96 -37.60
N GLN A 40 11.08 29.77 -38.21
CA GLN A 40 10.03 30.51 -37.50
C GLN A 40 9.00 29.56 -36.88
N GLU A 41 8.58 28.54 -37.64
CA GLU A 41 7.62 27.54 -37.18
C GLU A 41 8.20 26.70 -36.03
N ILE A 42 9.45 26.23 -36.11
CA ILE A 42 10.09 25.52 -34.98
C ILE A 42 10.24 26.41 -33.76
N SER A 43 10.70 27.66 -33.92
CA SER A 43 10.88 28.56 -32.76
C SER A 43 9.54 28.90 -32.10
N SER A 44 8.46 28.96 -32.89
CA SER A 44 7.10 29.10 -32.38
C SER A 44 6.66 27.88 -31.57
N LEU A 45 6.98 26.67 -32.02
CA LEU A 45 6.69 25.43 -31.29
C LEU A 45 7.48 25.34 -29.97
N GLU A 46 8.78 25.71 -29.97
CA GLU A 46 9.60 25.77 -28.76
C GLU A 46 8.98 26.70 -27.71
N SER A 47 8.48 27.87 -28.13
CA SER A 47 7.85 28.84 -27.23
C SER A 47 6.51 28.40 -26.63
N LYS A 48 5.86 27.39 -27.23
CA LYS A 48 4.56 26.84 -26.77
C LYS A 48 4.72 25.68 -25.78
N LEU A 49 5.95 25.22 -25.54
CA LEU A 49 6.19 24.13 -24.60
C LEU A 49 5.82 24.55 -23.18
N PRO A 50 5.07 23.72 -22.44
CA PRO A 50 4.64 24.05 -21.09
C PRO A 50 5.83 24.11 -20.12
N GLU A 51 5.77 25.01 -19.15
CA GLU A 51 6.66 25.00 -18.00
C GLU A 51 6.23 23.86 -17.07
N VAL A 52 7.16 22.97 -16.72
CA VAL A 52 6.84 21.75 -15.96
C VAL A 52 7.23 21.89 -14.49
N ASP A 53 8.24 22.70 -14.17
CA ASP A 53 8.82 22.75 -12.82
C ASP A 53 7.87 23.35 -11.76
N SER A 54 6.80 24.04 -12.18
CA SER A 54 5.83 24.76 -11.33
C SER A 54 4.41 24.17 -11.30
N LEU A 55 4.13 23.10 -12.06
CA LEU A 55 2.80 22.47 -12.08
C LEU A 55 2.55 21.80 -10.72
N THR A 56 1.33 21.87 -10.17
CA THR A 56 1.04 21.30 -8.83
C THR A 56 -0.25 20.47 -8.76
N SER A 57 -1.12 20.56 -9.77
CA SER A 57 -2.41 19.87 -9.83
C SER A 57 -2.51 18.82 -10.95
N ASP A 58 -3.38 17.82 -10.77
CA ASP A 58 -3.64 16.78 -11.77
C ASP A 58 -4.20 17.36 -13.08
N SER A 59 -4.94 18.47 -12.99
CA SER A 59 -5.48 19.20 -14.14
C SER A 59 -4.36 19.86 -14.95
N GLU A 60 -3.44 20.55 -14.27
CA GLU A 60 -2.27 21.20 -14.89
C GLU A 60 -1.34 20.18 -15.55
N LEU A 61 -1.09 19.03 -14.90
CA LEU A 61 -0.29 17.94 -15.47
C LEU A 61 -0.96 17.31 -16.69
N LYS A 62 -2.29 17.15 -16.69
CA LYS A 62 -3.03 16.62 -17.83
C LYS A 62 -2.98 17.59 -19.01
N GLU A 63 -3.21 18.87 -18.75
CA GLU A 63 -3.13 19.92 -19.76
C GLU A 63 -1.71 20.05 -20.35
N ALA A 64 -0.67 19.94 -19.53
CA ALA A 64 0.71 19.95 -19.99
C ALA A 64 1.06 18.73 -20.84
N LYS A 65 0.51 17.54 -20.54
CA LYS A 65 0.65 16.33 -21.38
C LYS A 65 -0.02 16.50 -22.73
N GLU A 66 -1.24 17.01 -22.76
CA GLU A 66 -1.97 17.29 -24.00
C GLU A 66 -1.19 18.28 -24.87
N LYS A 67 -0.71 19.39 -24.29
CA LYS A 67 0.12 20.37 -25.00
C LYS A 67 1.43 19.79 -25.57
N LEU A 68 2.09 18.88 -24.86
CA LEU A 68 3.31 18.22 -25.35
C LEU A 68 3.02 17.29 -26.52
N ASN A 69 1.96 16.47 -26.44
CA ASN A 69 1.56 15.58 -27.52
C ASN A 69 1.13 16.35 -28.78
N ASP A 70 0.42 17.47 -28.59
CA ASP A 70 0.06 18.37 -29.68
C ASP A 70 1.29 18.99 -30.33
N THR A 71 2.27 19.40 -29.53
CA THR A 71 3.53 19.98 -30.04
C THR A 71 4.36 18.94 -30.78
N GLU A 72 4.44 17.70 -30.28
CA GLU A 72 5.11 16.57 -30.93
C GLU A 72 4.46 16.25 -32.29
N SER A 73 3.13 16.23 -32.35
CA SER A 73 2.37 16.04 -33.59
C SER A 73 2.61 17.17 -34.60
N GLN A 74 2.76 18.41 -34.12
CA GLN A 74 3.08 19.58 -34.96
C GLN A 74 4.52 19.51 -35.48
N VAL A 75 5.49 19.06 -34.66
CA VAL A 75 6.87 18.81 -35.09
C VAL A 75 6.92 17.74 -36.18
N ASP A 76 6.17 16.65 -36.05
CA ASP A 76 6.14 15.59 -37.05
C ASP A 76 5.46 16.01 -38.36
N SER A 77 4.40 16.82 -38.26
CA SER A 77 3.78 17.47 -39.42
C SER A 77 4.77 18.39 -40.14
N LEU A 78 5.58 19.13 -39.39
CA LEU A 78 6.60 20.02 -39.94
C LEU A 78 7.74 19.26 -40.62
N LYS A 79 8.17 18.12 -40.07
CA LYS A 79 9.12 17.20 -40.71
C LYS A 79 8.59 16.67 -42.05
N HIS A 80 7.29 16.40 -42.15
CA HIS A 80 6.66 15.96 -43.40
C HIS A 80 6.54 17.09 -44.43
N GLN A 81 6.26 18.32 -43.96
CA GLN A 81 6.14 19.50 -44.81
C GLN A 81 7.51 19.98 -45.34
N PHE A 82 8.58 19.78 -44.56
CA PHE A 82 9.95 20.16 -44.92
C PHE A 82 10.96 19.00 -44.71
N PRO A 83 10.89 17.93 -45.52
CA PRO A 83 11.76 16.76 -45.35
C PRO A 83 13.26 17.09 -45.42
N GLN A 84 13.64 18.12 -46.17
CA GLN A 84 15.02 18.58 -46.32
C GLN A 84 15.63 19.19 -45.03
N PHE A 85 14.81 19.44 -44.00
CA PHE A 85 15.23 20.00 -42.72
C PHE A 85 14.92 19.06 -41.53
N SER A 86 14.48 17.82 -41.78
CA SER A 86 14.13 16.84 -40.75
C SER A 86 15.28 16.56 -39.77
N ASP A 87 16.51 16.54 -40.30
CA ASP A 87 17.72 16.20 -39.55
C ASP A 87 18.44 17.45 -39.02
N SER A 88 17.75 18.59 -39.00
CA SER A 88 18.34 19.83 -38.50
C SER A 88 18.51 19.80 -36.98
N GLU A 89 19.58 20.43 -36.50
CA GLU A 89 19.90 20.56 -35.07
C GLU A 89 18.71 21.11 -34.26
N LYS A 90 17.90 22.00 -34.84
CA LYS A 90 16.72 22.56 -34.18
C LYS A 90 15.60 21.53 -33.98
N VAL A 91 15.38 20.63 -34.95
CA VAL A 91 14.41 19.52 -34.80
C VAL A 91 14.86 18.57 -33.71
N GLN A 92 16.16 18.30 -33.64
CA GLN A 92 16.74 17.47 -32.59
C GLN A 92 16.56 18.12 -31.22
N ASN A 93 16.91 19.41 -31.09
CA ASN A 93 16.78 20.16 -29.85
C ASN A 93 15.36 20.19 -29.31
N ILE A 94 14.36 20.49 -30.16
CA ILE A 94 12.95 20.49 -29.71
C ILE A 94 12.46 19.08 -29.35
N SER A 95 12.89 18.05 -30.08
CA SER A 95 12.52 16.64 -29.78
C SER A 95 13.13 16.17 -28.45
N ASP A 96 14.38 16.58 -28.18
CA ASP A 96 15.06 16.31 -26.91
C ASP A 96 14.41 17.07 -25.76
N LEU A 97 13.98 18.31 -25.99
CA LEU A 97 13.29 19.13 -24.99
C LEU A 97 11.88 18.59 -24.68
N ILE A 98 11.14 18.13 -25.69
CA ILE A 98 9.86 17.42 -25.51
C ILE A 98 10.08 16.16 -24.68
N SER A 99 11.08 15.35 -25.04
CA SER A 99 11.43 14.12 -24.31
C SER A 99 11.82 14.41 -22.85
N GLN A 100 12.57 15.49 -22.61
CA GLN A 100 12.95 15.95 -21.27
C GLN A 100 11.72 16.36 -20.46
N LYS A 101 10.80 17.15 -21.03
CA LYS A 101 9.57 17.60 -20.36
C LYS A 101 8.60 16.45 -20.09
N GLN A 102 8.46 15.51 -21.02
CA GLN A 102 7.69 14.27 -20.80
C GLN A 102 8.23 13.46 -19.61
N ARG A 103 9.57 13.36 -19.48
CA ARG A 103 10.21 12.73 -18.31
C ARG A 103 9.98 13.52 -17.02
N GLN A 104 10.03 14.86 -17.04
CA GLN A 104 9.72 15.70 -15.89
C GLN A 104 8.27 15.49 -15.41
N ILE A 105 7.30 15.46 -16.33
CA ILE A 105 5.90 15.18 -16.01
C ILE A 105 5.72 13.77 -15.45
N GLN A 106 6.40 12.76 -16.02
CA GLN A 106 6.37 11.39 -15.51
C GLN A 106 6.95 11.29 -14.09
N ARG A 107 7.92 12.14 -13.73
CA ARG A 107 8.50 12.22 -12.38
C ARG A 107 7.60 12.96 -11.39
N GLN A 108 6.90 14.01 -11.82
CA GLN A 108 6.00 14.78 -10.95
C GLN A 108 4.67 14.06 -10.64
N ASN A 109 4.15 13.25 -11.57
CA ASN A 109 2.85 12.58 -11.43
C ASN A 109 2.74 11.66 -10.18
N PRO A 110 3.75 10.84 -9.82
CA PRO A 110 3.72 10.05 -8.59
C PRO A 110 3.87 10.88 -7.32
N LYS A 111 4.77 11.89 -7.32
CA LYS A 111 5.08 12.74 -6.15
C LYS A 111 3.89 13.63 -5.76
N GLN A 112 3.18 14.18 -6.73
CA GLN A 112 2.02 15.06 -6.49
C GLN A 112 0.77 14.27 -6.08
N GLN A 113 0.50 13.12 -6.71
CA GLN A 113 -0.57 12.22 -6.25
C GLN A 113 -0.35 11.76 -4.81
N LEU A 114 0.92 11.69 -4.38
CA LEU A 114 1.27 11.37 -3.02
C LEU A 114 1.09 12.56 -2.08
N ASN A 115 1.60 13.74 -2.43
CA ASN A 115 1.46 14.95 -1.63
C ASN A 115 -0.02 15.32 -1.41
N GLN A 116 -0.84 15.25 -2.45
CA GLN A 116 -2.29 15.50 -2.32
C GLN A 116 -2.97 14.45 -1.43
N LYS A 117 -2.55 13.18 -1.49
CA LYS A 117 -3.05 12.14 -0.57
C LYS A 117 -2.62 12.43 0.85
N VAL A 118 -1.37 12.80 1.08
CA VAL A 118 -0.83 13.15 2.40
C VAL A 118 -1.55 14.37 2.97
N SER A 119 -1.68 15.47 2.23
CA SER A 119 -2.45 16.65 2.68
C SER A 119 -3.92 16.33 2.94
N SER A 120 -4.55 15.43 2.16
CA SER A 120 -5.92 14.96 2.44
C SER A 120 -6.03 14.11 3.70
N LEU A 121 -4.93 13.48 4.14
CA LEU A 121 -4.87 12.71 5.37
C LEU A 121 -4.70 13.66 6.56
N GLU A 122 -3.96 14.77 6.42
CA GLU A 122 -3.79 15.78 7.47
C GLU A 122 -5.12 16.42 7.90
N SER A 123 -5.98 16.78 6.94
CA SER A 123 -7.31 17.32 7.27
C SER A 123 -8.18 16.28 8.01
N LYS A 124 -8.09 15.00 7.62
CA LYS A 124 -8.81 13.91 8.30
C LYS A 124 -8.28 13.62 9.70
N PHE A 125 -6.99 13.82 9.96
CA PHE A 125 -6.44 13.71 11.32
C PHE A 125 -6.97 14.81 12.24
N SER A 126 -7.17 16.04 11.74
CA SER A 126 -7.77 17.13 12.53
C SER A 126 -9.23 16.83 12.93
N GLU A 127 -10.02 16.20 12.05
CA GLU A 127 -11.38 15.74 12.39
C GLU A 127 -11.37 14.66 13.48
N ILE A 128 -10.41 13.74 13.44
CA ILE A 128 -10.28 12.68 14.45
C ILE A 128 -9.89 13.26 15.81
N ASP A 129 -9.03 14.26 15.85
CA ASP A 129 -8.68 14.96 17.09
C ASP A 129 -9.92 15.67 17.71
N SER A 130 -10.85 16.16 16.89
CA SER A 130 -12.17 16.66 17.34
C SER A 130 -13.04 15.54 17.93
N LEU A 131 -13.18 14.42 17.21
CA LEU A 131 -14.00 13.27 17.66
C LEU A 131 -13.48 12.63 18.96
N ILE A 132 -12.17 12.61 19.15
CA ILE A 132 -11.54 12.14 20.39
C ILE A 132 -11.86 13.11 21.54
N SER A 133 -11.82 14.43 21.27
CA SER A 133 -12.15 15.46 22.26
C SER A 133 -13.64 15.40 22.68
N GLU A 134 -14.52 14.99 21.76
CA GLU A 134 -15.95 14.78 21.99
C GLU A 134 -16.31 13.40 22.59
N ARG A 135 -15.31 12.56 22.91
CA ARG A 135 -15.44 11.20 23.45
C ARG A 135 -16.14 10.19 22.52
N GLU A 136 -16.22 10.45 21.22
CA GLU A 136 -16.75 9.52 20.21
C GLU A 136 -15.71 8.46 19.79
N LEU A 137 -15.22 7.70 20.77
CA LEU A 137 -14.05 6.83 20.64
C LEU A 137 -14.22 5.67 19.63
N GLN A 138 -15.46 5.27 19.31
CA GLN A 138 -15.74 4.21 18.34
C GLN A 138 -15.68 4.71 16.89
N GLU A 139 -16.19 5.92 16.64
CA GLU A 139 -16.15 6.54 15.30
C GLU A 139 -14.72 7.01 14.97
N ALA A 140 -14.01 7.56 15.96
CA ALA A 140 -12.59 7.90 15.83
C ALA A 140 -11.74 6.67 15.45
N LYS A 141 -11.98 5.49 16.06
CA LYS A 141 -11.27 4.24 15.74
C LYS A 141 -11.54 3.76 14.32
N LYS A 142 -12.81 3.78 13.89
CA LYS A 142 -13.21 3.39 12.54
C LYS A 142 -12.59 4.28 11.46
N ARG A 143 -12.49 5.59 11.71
CA ARG A 143 -11.82 6.54 10.80
C ARG A 143 -10.31 6.37 10.80
N LEU A 144 -9.70 6.06 11.95
CA LEU A 144 -8.28 5.73 12.08
C LEU A 144 -7.89 4.50 11.25
N GLU A 145 -8.65 3.40 11.30
CA GLU A 145 -8.41 2.20 10.48
C GLU A 145 -8.48 2.50 8.97
N LYS A 146 -9.42 3.35 8.57
CA LYS A 146 -9.57 3.80 7.17
C LYS A 146 -8.39 4.68 6.71
N ILE A 147 -7.82 5.47 7.60
CA ILE A 147 -6.63 6.28 7.32
C ILE A 147 -5.37 5.42 7.30
N GLU A 148 -5.25 4.45 8.20
CA GLU A 148 -4.11 3.52 8.30
C GLU A 148 -3.95 2.72 6.99
N SER A 149 -5.06 2.16 6.48
CA SER A 149 -5.09 1.51 5.16
C SER A 149 -4.74 2.44 3.97
N GLN A 150 -5.13 3.72 4.03
CA GLN A 150 -4.76 4.71 3.01
C GLN A 150 -3.27 5.06 3.06
N VAL A 151 -2.70 5.19 4.26
CA VAL A 151 -1.27 5.44 4.49
C VAL A 151 -0.43 4.26 4.01
N ASP A 152 -0.84 3.03 4.30
CA ASP A 152 -0.09 1.84 3.90
C ASP A 152 -0.14 1.61 2.37
N SER A 153 -1.28 1.93 1.73
CA SER A 153 -1.38 1.94 0.26
C SER A 153 -0.45 2.97 -0.39
N VAL A 154 -0.25 4.12 0.28
CA VAL A 154 0.68 5.16 -0.15
C VAL A 154 2.14 4.73 0.08
N ALA A 155 2.44 4.12 1.23
CA ALA A 155 3.75 3.59 1.59
C ALA A 155 4.21 2.48 0.62
N GLN A 156 3.31 1.59 0.19
CA GLN A 156 3.62 0.57 -0.82
C GLN A 156 3.97 1.17 -2.18
N LYS A 157 3.36 2.30 -2.57
CA LYS A 157 3.68 2.99 -3.83
C LYS A 157 5.02 3.73 -3.77
N LEU A 158 5.42 4.18 -2.57
CA LEU A 158 6.70 4.85 -2.30
C LEU A 158 7.93 3.95 -2.46
N ASN A 159 7.81 2.64 -2.26
CA ASN A 159 8.91 1.68 -2.37
C ASN A 159 9.43 1.43 -3.80
N THR A 160 9.03 2.26 -4.77
CA THR A 160 9.48 2.17 -6.18
C THR A 160 10.41 3.30 -6.62
N ASN A 161 10.72 4.30 -5.78
CA ASN A 161 11.67 5.36 -6.14
C ASN A 161 12.35 6.03 -4.91
N PRO A 162 13.62 5.70 -4.59
CA PRO A 162 14.21 5.96 -3.25
C PRO A 162 14.82 7.35 -2.99
N ARG A 163 14.96 8.27 -3.97
CA ARG A 163 15.82 9.47 -3.79
C ARG A 163 15.13 10.82 -3.61
N GLU A 164 13.80 10.92 -3.63
CA GLU A 164 13.10 12.24 -3.60
C GLU A 164 12.11 12.43 -2.43
N LEU A 165 12.02 11.49 -1.47
CA LEU A 165 10.86 11.37 -0.58
C LEU A 165 11.21 11.13 0.91
N ASP A 166 12.46 11.38 1.32
CA ASP A 166 12.92 11.16 2.70
C ASP A 166 12.24 12.08 3.72
N GLU A 167 11.92 13.33 3.36
CA GLU A 167 11.12 14.24 4.21
C GLU A 167 9.71 13.67 4.49
N LEU A 168 9.06 13.08 3.48
CA LEU A 168 7.75 12.45 3.60
C LEU A 168 7.78 11.14 4.38
N ARG A 169 8.88 10.38 4.31
CA ARG A 169 9.09 9.22 5.20
C ARG A 169 9.23 9.66 6.65
N GLY A 170 9.93 10.76 6.89
CA GLY A 170 9.99 11.44 8.18
C GLY A 170 8.59 11.77 8.70
N GLU A 171 7.78 12.47 7.91
CA GLU A 171 6.41 12.85 8.29
C GLU A 171 5.47 11.66 8.52
N VAL A 172 5.56 10.60 7.70
CA VAL A 172 4.76 9.38 7.87
C VAL A 172 5.17 8.62 9.13
N LYS A 173 6.47 8.55 9.42
CA LYS A 173 7.00 7.95 10.67
C LYS A 173 6.52 8.73 11.89
N ASP A 174 6.54 10.06 11.80
CA ASP A 174 6.08 10.99 12.83
C ASP A 174 4.56 10.88 13.07
N LYS A 175 3.77 10.71 11.99
CA LYS A 175 2.32 10.45 12.06
C LYS A 175 2.00 9.06 12.62
N LYS A 176 2.74 8.00 12.25
CA LYS A 176 2.61 6.66 12.85
C LYS A 176 2.91 6.69 14.36
N GLN A 177 3.90 7.47 14.78
CA GLN A 177 4.22 7.67 16.20
C GLN A 177 3.10 8.43 16.94
N LYS A 178 2.56 9.50 16.35
CA LYS A 178 1.40 10.25 16.85
C LYS A 178 0.13 9.39 16.97
N ILE A 179 -0.06 8.42 16.08
CA ILE A 179 -1.15 7.42 16.16
C ILE A 179 -0.92 6.46 17.32
N ARG A 180 0.29 5.93 17.49
CA ARG A 180 0.64 5.04 18.62
C ARG A 180 0.43 5.73 19.98
N GLN A 181 0.82 6.99 20.10
CA GLN A 181 0.59 7.79 21.32
C GLN A 181 -0.91 7.99 21.62
N ARG A 182 -1.75 8.19 20.61
CA ARG A 182 -3.20 8.34 20.78
C ARG A 182 -3.89 7.00 21.07
N LYS A 183 -3.45 5.89 20.46
CA LYS A 183 -3.89 4.52 20.80
C LYS A 183 -3.60 4.20 22.27
N SER A 184 -2.42 4.57 22.78
CA SER A 184 -2.01 4.44 24.19
C SER A 184 -2.87 5.28 25.17
N LYS A 185 -3.15 6.55 24.84
CA LYS A 185 -4.06 7.39 25.66
C LYS A 185 -5.50 6.86 25.68
N SER A 186 -5.97 6.27 24.58
CA SER A 186 -7.30 5.65 24.50
C SER A 186 -7.41 4.36 25.34
N SER A 187 -6.33 3.59 25.49
CA SER A 187 -6.30 2.43 26.39
C SER A 187 -6.25 2.83 27.86
N GLN A 188 -5.51 3.87 28.23
CA GLN A 188 -5.45 4.36 29.62
C GLN A 188 -6.79 4.93 30.12
N ALA A 189 -7.61 5.47 29.22
CA ALA A 189 -8.97 5.93 29.56
C ALA A 189 -9.96 4.79 29.83
N ARG A 190 -9.66 3.55 29.41
CA ARG A 190 -10.48 2.36 29.70
C ARG A 190 -10.27 1.83 31.13
N ASP A 191 -9.04 1.92 31.66
CA ASP A 191 -8.70 1.39 32.98
C ASP A 191 -9.29 2.22 34.14
N LEU A 192 -9.74 3.45 33.86
CA LEU A 192 -10.43 4.31 34.85
C LEU A 192 -11.94 4.02 34.99
N ALA A 193 -12.49 3.07 34.22
CA ALA A 193 -13.94 2.81 34.18
C ALA A 193 -14.40 1.64 35.09
N TYR A 194 -13.49 0.90 35.73
CA TYR A 194 -13.82 -0.17 36.68
C TYR A 194 -12.71 -0.31 37.74
N PRO A 195 -12.87 0.24 38.96
CA PRO A 195 -12.09 -0.20 40.10
C PRO A 195 -12.74 -1.45 40.73
N ASP A 196 -11.92 -2.45 41.01
CA ASP A 196 -12.26 -3.67 41.75
C ASP A 196 -12.74 -3.31 43.18
N PRO A 197 -13.82 -3.91 43.72
CA PRO A 197 -14.38 -3.52 45.01
C PRO A 197 -13.76 -4.31 46.18
N LEU A 198 -12.47 -4.10 46.44
CA LEU A 198 -11.85 -4.52 47.70
C LEU A 198 -10.77 -3.51 48.08
N GLU A 199 -10.78 -3.08 49.35
CA GLU A 199 -9.90 -2.10 50.01
C GLU A 199 -10.38 -0.63 50.00
N ALA A 200 -11.30 -0.31 50.90
CA ALA A 200 -11.37 1.00 51.56
C ALA A 200 -12.22 0.95 52.84
N ASP A 201 -11.81 0.15 53.82
CA ASP A 201 -12.20 0.33 55.22
C ASP A 201 -11.01 0.93 55.97
N SER A 202 -10.92 2.25 55.99
CA SER A 202 -10.33 3.00 57.10
C SER A 202 -10.57 4.50 56.91
N GLU A 203 -10.98 5.15 57.99
CA GLU A 203 -10.95 6.60 58.20
C GLU A 203 -12.06 7.46 57.59
N ALA A 204 -13.22 7.47 58.26
CA ALA A 204 -13.95 8.72 58.53
C ALA A 204 -14.91 8.55 59.72
N ASN A 205 -14.34 8.50 60.93
CA ASN A 205 -15.08 8.75 62.16
C ASN A 205 -15.02 10.26 62.49
N ASN A 206 -16.13 10.75 63.03
CA ASN A 206 -16.35 12.02 63.74
C ASN A 206 -16.84 13.22 62.91
N ILE A 207 -18.15 13.42 62.89
CA ILE A 207 -18.86 14.53 63.57
C ILE A 207 -20.34 14.11 63.78
N THR A 208 -20.82 14.19 65.02
CA THR A 208 -22.23 14.03 65.47
C THR A 208 -22.70 15.37 66.08
N PRO A 209 -23.94 15.54 66.61
CA PRO A 209 -25.27 14.98 66.27
C PRO A 209 -26.39 16.06 66.27
N ASN A 210 -27.58 15.79 65.70
CA ASN A 210 -28.85 16.08 66.41
C ASN A 210 -30.08 15.35 65.84
N ARG A 211 -30.80 14.66 66.76
CA ARG A 211 -32.26 14.42 66.94
C ARG A 211 -33.22 14.57 65.73
N GLN A 212 -34.20 13.70 65.47
CA GLN A 212 -35.18 13.07 66.37
C GLN A 212 -36.03 12.05 65.55
N SER A 213 -36.51 10.95 66.17
CA SER A 213 -37.57 10.06 65.63
C SER A 213 -38.98 10.65 65.91
N PRO A 214 -40.09 10.26 65.21
CA PRO A 214 -40.77 8.97 65.44
C PRO A 214 -41.52 8.31 64.22
N LYS A 215 -41.94 7.04 64.42
CA LYS A 215 -42.81 6.17 63.58
C LYS A 215 -44.32 6.63 63.57
N PRO A 216 -45.34 5.81 63.18
CA PRO A 216 -45.85 5.42 61.84
C PRO A 216 -47.39 5.64 61.68
N LYS A 217 -48.04 5.28 60.56
CA LYS A 217 -49.51 4.95 60.40
C LYS A 217 -49.77 4.46 58.97
N LYS A 218 -50.07 3.18 58.68
CA LYS A 218 -51.37 2.46 58.67
C LYS A 218 -52.56 3.21 58.02
N GLN A 219 -53.08 2.66 56.93
CA GLN A 219 -54.52 2.40 56.74
C GLN A 219 -54.74 1.22 55.78
N VAL A 220 -55.68 0.36 56.18
CA VAL A 220 -56.15 -0.91 55.59
C VAL A 220 -57.64 -0.72 55.30
N ASP A 221 -58.17 -1.48 54.32
CA ASP A 221 -59.53 -2.08 54.23
C ASP A 221 -60.04 -1.96 52.77
N LYS A 222 -60.65 -2.96 52.10
CA LYS A 222 -61.35 -4.18 52.53
C LYS A 222 -61.52 -5.15 51.33
N ILE A 223 -61.47 -6.45 51.64
CA ILE A 223 -61.96 -7.65 50.89
C ILE A 223 -63.46 -7.82 51.37
N PRO A 224 -64.41 -8.66 50.83
CA PRO A 224 -64.11 -10.05 50.44
C PRO A 224 -65.00 -10.89 49.49
N SER A 225 -64.43 -12.09 49.19
CA SER A 225 -65.09 -13.43 49.20
C SER A 225 -65.93 -13.83 47.95
N GLN A 226 -65.98 -15.07 47.43
CA GLN A 226 -65.60 -16.43 47.87
C GLN A 226 -65.67 -17.46 46.70
N HIS A 227 -65.04 -18.64 46.91
CA HIS A 227 -65.30 -20.06 46.50
C HIS A 227 -66.33 -20.40 45.38
N GLU A 228 -66.27 -21.49 44.60
CA GLU A 228 -66.04 -22.90 44.96
C GLU A 228 -65.94 -23.81 43.71
N GLN A 229 -65.56 -25.08 43.90
CA GLN A 229 -65.23 -26.11 42.92
C GLN A 229 -66.40 -27.06 42.54
N VAL A 230 -66.14 -27.98 41.58
CA VAL A 230 -66.62 -29.41 41.47
C VAL A 230 -67.77 -29.78 40.48
N ALA A 231 -67.36 -30.46 39.40
CA ALA A 231 -67.73 -31.79 38.84
C ALA A 231 -69.16 -32.24 38.36
N GLN A 232 -69.07 -33.04 37.27
CA GLN A 232 -69.83 -34.25 36.86
C GLN A 232 -71.15 -34.21 36.02
N LYS A 233 -71.08 -35.04 34.94
CA LYS A 233 -72.03 -35.63 33.93
C LYS A 233 -73.36 -36.23 34.48
N PRO A 234 -74.27 -36.92 33.71
CA PRO A 234 -74.46 -37.16 32.24
C PRO A 234 -75.95 -37.10 31.73
N SER A 235 -76.19 -37.46 30.45
CA SER A 235 -77.26 -38.41 29.96
C SER A 235 -78.46 -37.92 29.10
N ASN A 236 -78.44 -38.39 27.83
CA ASN A 236 -79.50 -38.99 26.96
C ASN A 236 -80.84 -38.30 26.61
N ASN A 237 -81.07 -38.05 25.30
CA ASN A 237 -81.99 -38.79 24.37
C ASN A 237 -82.12 -38.00 23.04
N SER A 238 -81.70 -38.56 21.91
CA SER A 238 -82.50 -39.30 20.91
C SER A 238 -83.58 -38.47 20.19
N GLU A 239 -83.30 -38.05 18.95
CA GLU A 239 -84.26 -38.18 17.84
C GLU A 239 -83.60 -38.04 16.46
N TYR A 240 -84.10 -38.83 15.52
CA TYR A 240 -83.56 -39.07 14.19
C TYR A 240 -84.07 -38.03 13.16
N VAL A 241 -83.36 -37.96 12.03
CA VAL A 241 -83.78 -37.43 10.71
C VAL A 241 -83.60 -35.92 10.43
N ASN A 242 -82.48 -35.56 9.79
CA ASN A 242 -82.47 -35.12 8.39
C ASN A 242 -81.05 -34.68 7.97
N LYS A 243 -80.48 -35.35 6.95
CA LYS A 243 -79.45 -34.72 6.11
C LYS A 243 -80.16 -33.78 5.14
N PRO A 244 -79.70 -32.53 5.04
CA PRO A 244 -79.48 -31.95 3.73
C PRO A 244 -78.01 -31.56 3.56
N SER A 245 -77.45 -32.11 2.49
CA SER A 245 -76.53 -31.44 1.55
C SER A 245 -75.49 -30.46 2.11
N LYS A 246 -74.24 -30.94 2.06
CA LYS A 246 -73.03 -30.13 1.81
C LYS A 246 -73.33 -29.05 0.76
N LYS A 247 -73.32 -27.77 1.16
CA LYS A 247 -72.96 -26.60 0.33
C LYS A 247 -73.17 -25.34 1.16
N THR A 248 -72.16 -24.88 1.91
CA THR A 248 -72.00 -23.47 2.37
C THR A 248 -70.81 -23.26 3.33
N LYS A 249 -69.58 -23.68 2.98
CA LYS A 249 -68.36 -23.21 3.71
C LYS A 249 -67.10 -23.05 2.84
N ASN A 250 -67.23 -22.75 1.55
CA ASN A 250 -66.07 -22.69 0.64
C ASN A 250 -65.80 -21.35 -0.06
N LYS A 251 -66.55 -20.28 0.23
CA LYS A 251 -66.34 -18.96 -0.39
C LYS A 251 -65.32 -18.06 0.35
N ASN A 252 -65.10 -18.25 1.66
CA ASN A 252 -64.20 -17.38 2.45
C ASN A 252 -62.75 -17.85 2.60
N LYS A 253 -62.39 -19.08 2.17
CA LYS A 253 -61.00 -19.57 2.25
C LYS A 253 -60.11 -19.08 1.09
N ARG A 254 -60.68 -18.87 -0.10
CA ARG A 254 -59.95 -18.43 -1.31
C ARG A 254 -59.31 -17.03 -1.17
N PRO A 255 -60.02 -16.00 -0.66
CA PRO A 255 -59.43 -14.67 -0.47
C PRO A 255 -58.29 -14.68 0.55
N GLN A 256 -58.48 -15.36 1.69
CA GLN A 256 -57.45 -15.48 2.73
C GLN A 256 -56.21 -16.26 2.26
N GLN A 257 -56.37 -17.27 1.41
CA GLN A 257 -55.24 -17.99 0.80
C GLN A 257 -54.48 -17.13 -0.23
N GLN A 258 -55.19 -16.31 -1.02
CA GLN A 258 -54.58 -15.38 -1.96
C GLN A 258 -53.83 -14.25 -1.23
N GLU A 259 -54.41 -13.70 -0.16
CA GLU A 259 -53.76 -12.66 0.65
C GLU A 259 -52.49 -13.18 1.32
N ARG A 260 -52.51 -14.40 1.90
CA ARG A 260 -51.31 -15.05 2.46
C ARG A 260 -50.22 -15.28 1.40
N LYS A 261 -50.61 -15.69 0.18
CA LYS A 261 -49.67 -15.84 -0.94
C LYS A 261 -49.09 -14.49 -1.40
N SER A 262 -49.88 -13.41 -1.37
CA SER A 262 -49.39 -12.05 -1.70
C SER A 262 -48.35 -11.58 -0.69
N LYS A 263 -48.67 -11.67 0.61
CA LYS A 263 -47.74 -11.28 1.69
C LYS A 263 -46.44 -12.08 1.66
N PHE A 264 -46.51 -13.39 1.39
CA PHE A 264 -45.32 -14.22 1.19
C PHE A 264 -44.48 -13.73 0.00
N LYS A 265 -45.12 -13.44 -1.15
CA LYS A 265 -44.44 -12.96 -2.35
C LYS A 265 -43.76 -11.60 -2.13
N GLU A 266 -44.41 -10.68 -1.42
CA GLU A 266 -43.85 -9.37 -1.07
C GLU A 266 -42.59 -9.51 -0.22
N LYS A 267 -42.64 -10.33 0.86
CA LYS A 267 -41.46 -10.56 1.71
C LYS A 267 -40.30 -11.22 0.97
N ILE A 268 -40.61 -12.22 0.13
CA ILE A 268 -39.61 -12.89 -0.71
C ILE A 268 -38.97 -11.92 -1.70
N ASN A 269 -39.77 -11.04 -2.32
CA ASN A 269 -39.24 -10.03 -3.23
C ASN A 269 -38.32 -9.02 -2.51
N SER A 270 -38.68 -8.61 -1.28
CA SER A 270 -37.81 -7.75 -0.45
C SER A 270 -36.45 -8.39 -0.22
N ILE A 271 -36.43 -9.66 0.22
CA ILE A 271 -35.20 -10.44 0.44
C ILE A 271 -34.37 -10.53 -0.86
N CYS A 272 -34.99 -10.75 -2.02
CA CYS A 272 -34.29 -10.79 -3.29
C CYS A 272 -33.63 -9.44 -3.66
N THR A 273 -34.29 -8.32 -3.35
CA THR A 273 -33.72 -6.98 -3.58
C THR A 273 -32.51 -6.73 -2.67
N GLU A 274 -32.65 -7.00 -1.36
CA GLU A 274 -31.54 -6.87 -0.40
C GLU A 274 -30.35 -7.78 -0.77
N LEU A 275 -30.64 -8.99 -1.25
CA LEU A 275 -29.60 -9.88 -1.79
C LEU A 275 -28.87 -9.25 -2.97
N SER A 276 -29.57 -8.57 -3.88
CA SER A 276 -28.91 -7.90 -5.02
C SER A 276 -27.96 -6.79 -4.55
N GLU A 277 -28.33 -6.02 -3.54
CA GLU A 277 -27.50 -4.94 -2.98
C GLU A 277 -26.21 -5.48 -2.34
N ILE A 278 -26.27 -6.68 -1.75
CA ILE A 278 -25.08 -7.36 -1.20
C ILE A 278 -24.04 -7.68 -2.30
N ASP A 279 -24.44 -7.94 -3.56
CA ASP A 279 -23.46 -8.16 -4.64
C ASP A 279 -22.63 -6.91 -4.93
N SER A 280 -23.23 -5.72 -4.87
CA SER A 280 -22.49 -4.46 -4.98
C SER A 280 -21.50 -4.29 -3.82
N LEU A 281 -21.92 -4.51 -2.58
CA LEU A 281 -21.04 -4.36 -1.40
C LEU A 281 -19.85 -5.34 -1.42
N ILE A 282 -20.07 -6.58 -1.86
CA ILE A 282 -18.96 -7.55 -2.03
C ILE A 282 -18.01 -7.06 -3.12
N SER A 283 -18.53 -6.47 -4.20
CA SER A 283 -17.69 -5.95 -5.30
C SER A 283 -16.88 -4.73 -4.87
N ASP A 284 -17.48 -3.85 -4.06
CA ASP A 284 -16.85 -2.67 -3.49
C ASP A 284 -15.95 -2.98 -2.28
N SER A 285 -15.78 -4.28 -1.96
CA SER A 285 -14.93 -4.79 -0.87
C SER A 285 -15.35 -4.33 0.54
N GLU A 286 -16.61 -3.94 0.72
CA GLU A 286 -17.21 -3.54 2.01
C GLU A 286 -17.62 -4.77 2.85
N LEU A 287 -16.65 -5.64 3.13
CA LEU A 287 -16.90 -6.99 3.67
C LEU A 287 -17.62 -7.01 5.03
N LYS A 288 -17.36 -6.02 5.89
CA LYS A 288 -18.04 -5.94 7.20
C LYS A 288 -19.54 -5.65 7.03
N GLN A 289 -19.88 -4.77 6.11
CA GLN A 289 -21.27 -4.41 5.81
C GLN A 289 -21.98 -5.55 5.09
N SER A 290 -21.32 -6.17 4.10
CA SER A 290 -21.91 -7.31 3.38
C SER A 290 -22.15 -8.52 4.29
N LYS A 291 -21.25 -8.80 5.25
CA LYS A 291 -21.47 -9.85 6.27
C LYS A 291 -22.66 -9.55 7.18
N SER A 292 -22.79 -8.30 7.64
CA SER A 292 -23.94 -7.87 8.46
C SER A 292 -25.24 -8.06 7.70
N GLN A 293 -25.33 -7.54 6.48
CA GLN A 293 -26.53 -7.67 5.67
C GLN A 293 -26.86 -9.12 5.30
N LEU A 294 -25.84 -9.97 5.06
CA LEU A 294 -26.07 -11.40 4.86
C LEU A 294 -26.69 -12.08 6.09
N SER A 295 -26.24 -11.71 7.30
CA SER A 295 -26.82 -12.20 8.55
C SER A 295 -28.26 -11.71 8.75
N ASP A 296 -28.54 -10.45 8.41
CA ASP A 296 -29.87 -9.87 8.51
C ASP A 296 -30.84 -10.56 7.54
N VAL A 297 -30.42 -10.76 6.29
CA VAL A 297 -31.19 -11.47 5.26
C VAL A 297 -31.47 -12.93 5.67
N GLU A 298 -30.51 -13.61 6.30
CA GLU A 298 -30.74 -14.95 6.83
C GLU A 298 -31.79 -14.97 7.93
N SER A 299 -31.69 -14.04 8.89
CA SER A 299 -32.68 -13.91 9.97
C SER A 299 -34.07 -13.60 9.42
N GLN A 300 -34.17 -12.72 8.41
CA GLN A 300 -35.42 -12.44 7.72
C GLN A 300 -35.98 -13.67 7.02
N LEU A 301 -35.13 -14.45 6.34
CA LEU A 301 -35.54 -15.66 5.65
C LEU A 301 -36.07 -16.72 6.64
N ASP A 302 -35.42 -16.88 7.79
CA ASP A 302 -35.88 -17.80 8.82
C ASP A 302 -37.20 -17.33 9.44
N SER A 303 -37.36 -16.02 9.70
CA SER A 303 -38.65 -15.45 10.11
C SER A 303 -39.77 -15.69 9.08
N VAL A 304 -39.46 -15.64 7.78
CA VAL A 304 -40.42 -15.96 6.71
C VAL A 304 -40.78 -17.44 6.70
N LYS A 305 -39.82 -18.35 6.92
CA LYS A 305 -40.09 -19.79 7.02
C LYS A 305 -40.98 -20.10 8.23
N ASP A 306 -40.75 -19.44 9.36
CA ASP A 306 -41.55 -19.62 10.58
C ASP A 306 -42.98 -19.09 10.42
N GLN A 307 -43.14 -17.92 9.77
CA GLN A 307 -44.46 -17.33 9.53
C GLN A 307 -45.25 -18.04 8.44
N PHE A 308 -44.57 -18.70 7.49
CA PHE A 308 -45.20 -19.38 6.36
C PHE A 308 -44.66 -20.82 6.15
N PRO A 309 -44.85 -21.75 7.09
CA PRO A 309 -44.26 -23.10 7.03
C PRO A 309 -44.66 -23.88 5.78
N GLN A 310 -45.87 -23.66 5.26
CA GLN A 310 -46.37 -24.31 4.05
C GLN A 310 -45.64 -23.92 2.76
N PHE A 311 -44.79 -22.90 2.79
CA PHE A 311 -44.00 -22.43 1.64
C PHE A 311 -42.48 -22.57 1.87
N SER A 312 -42.05 -23.12 3.01
CA SER A 312 -40.63 -23.23 3.37
C SER A 312 -39.83 -24.10 2.40
N ASP A 313 -40.44 -25.15 1.84
CA ASP A 313 -39.81 -26.03 0.85
C ASP A 313 -40.03 -25.57 -0.60
N SER A 314 -40.51 -24.34 -0.80
CA SER A 314 -40.71 -23.82 -2.15
C SER A 314 -39.37 -23.62 -2.87
N GLU A 315 -39.38 -23.85 -4.18
CA GLU A 315 -38.22 -23.62 -5.06
C GLU A 315 -37.62 -22.21 -4.89
N LYS A 316 -38.47 -21.20 -4.65
CA LYS A 316 -38.03 -19.83 -4.39
C LYS A 316 -37.20 -19.70 -3.12
N VAL A 317 -37.64 -20.31 -2.02
CA VAL A 317 -36.91 -20.28 -0.73
C VAL A 317 -35.58 -21.01 -0.87
N GLN A 318 -35.55 -22.14 -1.59
CA GLN A 318 -34.31 -22.88 -1.88
C GLN A 318 -33.34 -22.06 -2.75
N ASN A 319 -33.84 -21.36 -3.76
CA ASN A 319 -33.02 -20.48 -4.60
C ASN A 319 -32.39 -19.32 -3.79
N ILE A 320 -33.16 -18.71 -2.87
CA ILE A 320 -32.64 -17.69 -1.96
C ILE A 320 -31.56 -18.26 -1.04
N LEU A 321 -31.80 -19.44 -0.44
CA LEU A 321 -30.85 -20.11 0.42
C LEU A 321 -29.52 -20.40 -0.32
N ASN A 322 -29.63 -20.87 -1.57
CA ASN A 322 -28.47 -21.08 -2.44
C ASN A 322 -27.75 -19.76 -2.76
N SER A 323 -28.47 -18.67 -3.04
CA SER A 323 -27.88 -17.34 -3.26
C SER A 323 -27.17 -16.79 -2.02
N ILE A 324 -27.75 -16.94 -0.83
CA ILE A 324 -27.13 -16.56 0.44
C ILE A 324 -25.81 -17.33 0.61
N ASN A 325 -25.84 -18.66 0.48
CA ASN A 325 -24.66 -19.51 0.61
C ASN A 325 -23.58 -19.15 -0.42
N GLN A 326 -23.98 -18.85 -1.66
CA GLN A 326 -23.05 -18.40 -2.70
C GLN A 326 -22.40 -17.06 -2.35
N LYS A 327 -23.16 -16.09 -1.84
CA LYS A 327 -22.65 -14.78 -1.42
C LYS A 327 -21.76 -14.88 -0.19
N LYS A 328 -22.09 -15.74 0.79
CA LYS A 328 -21.20 -16.06 1.91
C LYS A 328 -19.84 -16.57 1.43
N ARG A 329 -19.84 -17.56 0.53
CA ARG A 329 -18.60 -18.07 -0.09
C ARG A 329 -17.83 -16.98 -0.84
N LYS A 330 -18.50 -16.12 -1.61
CA LYS A 330 -17.86 -14.98 -2.29
C LYS A 330 -17.23 -14.02 -1.28
N THR A 331 -17.92 -13.72 -0.19
CA THR A 331 -17.47 -12.83 0.88
C THR A 331 -16.24 -13.39 1.60
N HIS A 332 -16.26 -14.68 1.96
CA HIS A 332 -15.10 -15.35 2.56
C HIS A 332 -13.91 -15.39 1.60
N LYS A 333 -14.15 -15.68 0.31
CA LYS A 333 -13.11 -15.63 -0.72
C LYS A 333 -12.44 -14.25 -0.82
N GLN A 334 -13.24 -13.18 -0.74
CA GLN A 334 -12.72 -11.82 -0.74
C GLN A 334 -11.94 -11.50 0.54
N GLN A 335 -12.43 -11.91 1.70
CA GLN A 335 -11.71 -11.77 2.97
C GLN A 335 -10.33 -12.43 2.92
N PHE A 336 -10.26 -13.69 2.51
CA PHE A 336 -8.98 -14.39 2.38
C PHE A 336 -8.03 -13.72 1.39
N ASN A 337 -8.54 -13.10 0.33
CA ASN A 337 -7.70 -12.34 -0.59
C ASN A 337 -7.10 -11.09 0.08
N GLN A 338 -7.86 -10.39 0.92
CA GLN A 338 -7.38 -9.25 1.69
C GLN A 338 -6.33 -9.68 2.72
N GLU A 339 -6.59 -10.73 3.49
CA GLU A 339 -5.66 -11.27 4.50
C GLU A 339 -4.36 -11.74 3.85
N ILE A 340 -4.43 -12.50 2.75
CA ILE A 340 -3.25 -12.92 1.98
C ILE A 340 -2.48 -11.71 1.44
N SER A 341 -3.17 -10.61 1.10
CA SER A 341 -2.51 -9.37 0.68
C SER A 341 -1.79 -8.69 1.84
N SER A 342 -2.37 -8.70 3.05
CA SER A 342 -1.74 -8.19 4.27
C SER A 342 -0.47 -8.96 4.60
N VAL A 343 -0.57 -10.28 4.68
CA VAL A 343 0.56 -11.20 4.91
C VAL A 343 1.71 -10.96 3.94
N LYS A 344 1.42 -10.74 2.66
CA LYS A 344 2.47 -10.42 1.66
C LYS A 344 3.14 -9.07 1.91
N SER A 345 2.37 -8.08 2.36
CA SER A 345 2.90 -6.77 2.72
C SER A 345 3.80 -6.88 3.95
N GLU A 346 3.38 -7.61 4.97
CA GLU A 346 4.15 -7.86 6.19
C GLU A 346 5.42 -8.66 5.89
N LEU A 347 5.35 -9.66 5.01
CA LEU A 347 6.52 -10.42 4.58
C LEU A 347 7.57 -9.54 3.88
N SER A 348 7.15 -8.42 3.27
CA SER A 348 8.07 -7.43 2.70
C SER A 348 8.78 -6.60 3.77
N GLN A 349 8.20 -6.46 4.98
CA GLN A 349 8.85 -5.77 6.10
C GLN A 349 10.00 -6.59 6.70
N VAL A 350 9.95 -7.92 6.61
CA VAL A 350 11.06 -8.80 7.02
C VAL A 350 12.35 -8.43 6.30
N ASP A 351 12.30 -8.08 5.01
CA ASP A 351 13.48 -7.66 4.26
C ASP A 351 14.03 -6.31 4.74
N ILE A 352 13.15 -5.41 5.16
CA ILE A 352 13.54 -4.09 5.67
C ILE A 352 14.33 -4.26 6.97
N PHE A 353 13.87 -5.11 7.88
CA PHE A 353 14.60 -5.42 9.11
C PHE A 353 15.99 -6.00 8.87
N ILE A 354 16.16 -6.83 7.84
CA ILE A 354 17.49 -7.32 7.42
C ILE A 354 18.38 -6.15 6.99
N THR A 355 17.85 -5.20 6.20
CA THR A 355 18.61 -4.02 5.74
C THR A 355 18.93 -3.02 6.85
N ASP A 356 18.20 -3.09 7.96
CA ASP A 356 18.39 -2.28 9.16
C ASP A 356 19.25 -2.96 10.24
N ALA A 357 19.83 -4.14 9.94
CA ALA A 357 20.56 -4.95 10.90
C ALA A 357 19.74 -5.28 12.17
N GLU A 358 18.47 -5.64 11.97
CA GLU A 358 17.53 -6.02 13.03
C GLU A 358 17.06 -7.47 12.81
N TYR A 359 17.99 -8.42 12.80
CA TYR A 359 17.70 -9.80 12.42
C TYR A 359 16.76 -10.48 13.43
N HIS A 360 16.91 -10.24 14.73
CA HIS A 360 15.97 -10.75 15.73
C HIS A 360 14.54 -10.24 15.51
N GLN A 361 14.34 -8.96 15.17
CA GLN A 361 13.01 -8.42 14.85
C GLN A 361 12.46 -9.04 13.56
N ALA A 362 13.32 -9.25 12.56
CA ALA A 362 12.95 -9.94 11.34
C ALA A 362 12.46 -11.37 11.62
N GLN A 363 13.12 -12.07 12.55
CA GLN A 363 12.78 -13.43 12.98
C GLN A 363 11.44 -13.48 13.72
N GLU A 364 11.23 -12.59 14.69
CA GLU A 364 9.96 -12.47 15.42
C GLU A 364 8.79 -12.23 14.45
N LEU A 365 8.93 -11.27 13.54
CA LEU A 365 7.91 -10.97 12.53
C LEU A 365 7.66 -12.18 11.60
N LYS A 366 8.72 -12.84 11.14
CA LYS A 366 8.61 -14.01 10.26
C LYS A 366 7.89 -15.17 10.95
N ASP A 367 8.09 -15.36 12.26
CA ASP A 367 7.41 -16.40 13.04
C ASP A 367 5.94 -16.03 13.32
N GLU A 368 5.63 -14.75 13.57
CA GLU A 368 4.24 -14.22 13.65
C GLU A 368 3.48 -14.47 12.34
N ILE A 369 4.08 -14.09 11.20
CA ILE A 369 3.53 -14.34 9.87
C ILE A 369 3.32 -15.84 9.62
N SER A 370 4.26 -16.71 10.04
CA SER A 370 4.13 -18.16 9.85
C SER A 370 2.97 -18.75 10.66
N SER A 371 2.73 -18.21 11.86
CA SER A 371 1.56 -18.54 12.69
C SER A 371 0.25 -18.11 12.02
N GLU A 372 0.17 -16.86 11.55
CA GLU A 372 -1.01 -16.33 10.85
C GLU A 372 -1.31 -17.12 9.57
N ILE A 373 -0.31 -17.41 8.74
CA ILE A 373 -0.51 -18.23 7.55
C ILE A 373 -1.06 -19.62 7.90
N SER A 374 -0.65 -20.18 9.04
CA SER A 374 -1.10 -21.50 9.50
C SER A 374 -2.58 -21.48 9.91
N SER A 375 -3.01 -20.45 10.66
CA SER A 375 -4.41 -20.29 11.06
C SER A 375 -5.31 -20.02 9.85
N LEU A 376 -4.89 -19.10 8.96
CA LEU A 376 -5.60 -18.81 7.71
C LEU A 376 -5.73 -20.05 6.83
N LYS A 377 -4.68 -20.87 6.73
CA LYS A 377 -4.71 -22.08 5.92
C LYS A 377 -5.73 -23.08 6.47
N GLN A 378 -5.77 -23.25 7.80
CA GLN A 378 -6.73 -24.13 8.45
C GLN A 378 -8.18 -23.66 8.19
N GLN A 379 -8.43 -22.36 8.34
CA GLN A 379 -9.74 -21.77 8.07
C GLN A 379 -10.14 -21.92 6.59
N ALA A 380 -9.21 -21.71 5.65
CA ALA A 380 -9.48 -21.89 4.23
C ALA A 380 -9.87 -23.33 3.88
N SER A 381 -9.23 -24.33 4.51
CA SER A 381 -9.61 -25.74 4.35
C SER A 381 -10.99 -26.05 4.94
N GLN A 382 -11.33 -25.47 6.10
CA GLN A 382 -12.67 -25.62 6.70
C GLN A 382 -13.77 -25.01 5.82
N ASP A 383 -13.46 -23.90 5.13
CA ASP A 383 -14.37 -23.21 4.23
C ASP A 383 -14.45 -23.84 2.82
N GLY A 384 -13.71 -24.92 2.55
CA GLY A 384 -13.66 -25.57 1.24
C GLY A 384 -12.98 -24.72 0.16
N LEU A 385 -12.08 -23.81 0.56
CA LEU A 385 -11.31 -22.92 -0.31
C LEU A 385 -9.92 -23.50 -0.62
N ASP A 386 -9.88 -24.68 -1.25
CA ASP A 386 -8.63 -25.44 -1.47
C ASP A 386 -7.54 -24.64 -2.21
N ASN A 387 -7.94 -23.81 -3.19
CA ASN A 387 -7.01 -22.95 -3.93
C ASN A 387 -6.32 -21.92 -3.01
N HIS A 388 -7.02 -21.39 -2.02
CA HIS A 388 -6.47 -20.45 -1.04
C HIS A 388 -5.57 -21.17 -0.05
N ALA A 389 -5.96 -22.36 0.40
CA ALA A 389 -5.13 -23.19 1.26
C ALA A 389 -3.80 -23.57 0.60
N GLU A 390 -3.79 -23.90 -0.69
CA GLU A 390 -2.56 -24.16 -1.46
C GLU A 390 -1.74 -22.88 -1.67
N LYS A 391 -2.38 -21.72 -1.89
CA LYS A 391 -1.68 -20.43 -1.96
C LYS A 391 -0.98 -20.09 -0.63
N LEU A 392 -1.66 -20.28 0.50
CA LEU A 392 -1.12 -20.07 1.84
C LEU A 392 0.02 -21.04 2.16
N LYS A 393 -0.07 -22.30 1.70
CA LYS A 393 1.04 -23.27 1.81
C LYS A 393 2.29 -22.82 1.07
N ARG A 394 2.16 -22.22 -0.13
CA ARG A 394 3.29 -21.63 -0.86
C ARG A 394 3.87 -20.42 -0.12
N LEU A 395 3.02 -19.55 0.40
CA LEU A 395 3.45 -18.38 1.19
C LEU A 395 4.16 -18.80 2.48
N LYS A 396 3.69 -19.84 3.15
CA LYS A 396 4.37 -20.39 4.33
C LYS A 396 5.80 -20.80 3.98
N LYS A 397 5.96 -21.56 2.89
CA LYS A 397 7.29 -21.95 2.40
C LYS A 397 8.14 -20.73 2.03
N GLU A 398 7.56 -19.70 1.44
CA GLU A 398 8.26 -18.45 1.12
C GLU A 398 8.74 -17.74 2.39
N SER A 399 7.87 -17.61 3.40
CA SER A 399 8.16 -17.03 4.71
C SER A 399 9.25 -17.80 5.45
N ASP A 400 9.11 -19.13 5.56
CA ASP A 400 10.07 -19.99 6.24
C ASP A 400 11.48 -19.89 5.61
N ASN A 401 11.55 -19.69 4.30
CA ASN A 401 12.83 -19.53 3.61
C ASN A 401 13.39 -18.11 3.68
N ARG A 402 12.63 -17.08 4.07
CA ARG A 402 13.02 -15.67 3.93
C ARG A 402 14.34 -15.36 4.63
N LEU A 403 14.49 -15.85 5.86
CA LEU A 403 15.69 -15.69 6.70
C LEU A 403 16.71 -16.81 6.57
N SER A 404 16.51 -17.75 5.63
CA SER A 404 17.53 -18.76 5.35
C SER A 404 18.83 -18.07 4.92
N LYS A 405 19.98 -18.60 5.36
CA LYS A 405 21.31 -18.09 5.01
C LYS A 405 21.46 -17.81 3.51
N SER A 406 21.04 -18.74 2.65
CA SER A 406 21.09 -18.56 1.19
C SER A 406 20.33 -17.32 0.70
N ASN A 407 19.15 -17.04 1.26
CA ASN A 407 18.33 -15.89 0.87
C ASN A 407 18.93 -14.59 1.39
N VAL A 408 19.33 -14.53 2.65
CA VAL A 408 19.99 -13.35 3.23
C VAL A 408 21.24 -13.00 2.44
N LEU A 409 22.13 -13.98 2.18
CA LEU A 409 23.30 -13.79 1.34
C LEU A 409 22.96 -13.31 -0.08
N THR A 410 21.81 -13.71 -0.61
CA THR A 410 21.34 -13.23 -1.92
C THR A 410 20.85 -11.79 -1.86
N GLN A 411 20.21 -11.37 -0.78
CA GLN A 411 19.84 -9.97 -0.54
C GLN A 411 21.08 -9.08 -0.41
N LEU A 412 22.08 -9.49 0.39
CA LEU A 412 23.35 -8.76 0.52
C LEU A 412 24.04 -8.51 -0.83
N ARG A 413 23.98 -9.48 -1.75
CA ARG A 413 24.55 -9.34 -3.11
C ARG A 413 23.71 -8.45 -4.03
N ARG A 414 22.43 -8.29 -3.76
CA ARG A 414 21.49 -7.49 -4.56
C ARG A 414 21.50 -6.01 -4.19
N MET A 415 21.80 -5.68 -2.93
CA MET A 415 22.00 -4.32 -2.46
C MET A 415 22.97 -3.54 -3.36
N ASP A 416 22.73 -2.25 -3.49
CA ASP A 416 23.72 -1.36 -4.08
C ASP A 416 24.93 -1.16 -3.13
N ALA A 417 25.97 -0.49 -3.62
CA ALA A 417 27.19 -0.32 -2.83
C ALA A 417 26.98 0.52 -1.57
N TYR A 418 26.15 1.56 -1.65
CA TYR A 418 25.86 2.45 -0.53
C TYR A 418 24.97 1.75 0.50
N GLU A 419 23.91 1.06 0.06
CA GLU A 419 23.06 0.25 0.95
C GLU A 419 23.89 -0.80 1.71
N PHE A 420 24.89 -1.40 1.05
CA PHE A 420 25.79 -2.35 1.70
C PHE A 420 26.74 -1.68 2.70
N GLU A 421 27.27 -0.49 2.40
CA GLU A 421 28.07 0.31 3.35
C GLU A 421 27.25 0.67 4.59
N GLU A 422 26.02 1.15 4.41
CA GLU A 422 25.10 1.47 5.51
C GLU A 422 24.77 0.25 6.37
N LEU A 423 24.46 -0.90 5.76
CA LEU A 423 24.20 -2.12 6.50
C LEU A 423 25.41 -2.54 7.36
N VAL A 424 26.62 -2.49 6.79
CA VAL A 424 27.84 -2.82 7.52
C VAL A 424 28.05 -1.85 8.68
N ALA A 425 27.81 -0.55 8.50
CA ALA A 425 27.87 0.42 9.58
C ALA A 425 26.87 0.07 10.70
N LYS A 426 25.60 -0.18 10.36
CA LYS A 426 24.56 -0.58 11.33
C LYS A 426 24.92 -1.85 12.08
N ILE A 427 25.49 -2.86 11.42
CA ILE A 427 25.95 -4.08 12.08
C ILE A 427 27.01 -3.75 13.15
N TRP A 428 27.97 -2.87 12.84
CA TRP A 428 28.97 -2.42 13.80
C TRP A 428 28.34 -1.61 14.95
N GLU A 429 27.33 -0.77 14.66
CA GLU A 429 26.57 -0.08 15.70
C GLU A 429 25.90 -1.04 16.68
N LYS A 430 25.28 -2.12 16.17
CA LYS A 430 24.67 -3.17 17.00
C LYS A 430 25.69 -3.92 17.86
N GLN A 431 26.96 -3.95 17.46
CA GLN A 431 28.07 -4.47 18.26
C GLN A 431 28.63 -3.46 19.28
N GLY A 432 28.00 -2.29 19.42
CA GLY A 432 28.36 -1.25 20.38
C GLY A 432 29.48 -0.33 19.91
N TRP A 433 29.70 -0.21 18.60
CA TRP A 433 30.56 0.81 18.01
C TRP A 433 29.76 2.06 17.65
N ASP A 434 30.40 3.22 17.65
CA ASP A 434 29.91 4.42 16.99
C ASP A 434 30.44 4.40 15.55
N ALA A 435 29.61 4.03 14.58
CA ALA A 435 30.04 3.74 13.21
C ALA A 435 29.35 4.63 12.18
N GLU A 436 30.14 5.39 11.42
CA GLU A 436 29.64 6.34 10.43
C GLU A 436 30.15 6.00 9.02
N VAL A 437 29.24 6.04 8.05
CA VAL A 437 29.60 5.95 6.62
C VAL A 437 30.25 7.27 6.20
N THR A 438 31.42 7.17 5.57
CA THR A 438 32.21 8.31 5.12
C THR A 438 31.72 8.85 3.77
N SER A 439 31.92 10.15 3.54
CA SER A 439 31.63 10.76 2.24
C SER A 439 32.73 10.42 1.22
N LYS A 440 32.31 10.04 0.00
CA LYS A 440 33.19 9.62 -1.11
C LYS A 440 34.30 10.62 -1.50
N SER A 441 34.21 11.89 -1.08
CA SER A 441 35.13 12.94 -1.50
C SER A 441 36.38 13.08 -0.64
N THR A 442 36.46 12.44 0.53
CA THR A 442 37.41 12.89 1.57
C THR A 442 38.39 11.81 2.01
N ASP A 443 37.94 10.58 2.21
CA ASP A 443 38.76 9.53 2.83
C ASP A 443 39.16 8.46 1.82
N ARG A 444 40.37 8.62 1.27
CA ARG A 444 41.11 7.83 0.25
C ARG A 444 40.97 6.29 0.34
N GLY A 445 39.76 5.75 0.19
CA GLY A 445 39.45 4.32 0.30
C GLY A 445 39.14 3.83 1.71
N VAL A 446 38.46 4.63 2.54
CA VAL A 446 37.73 4.12 3.71
C VAL A 446 36.27 4.35 3.41
N ASP A 447 35.41 3.38 3.69
CA ASP A 447 33.96 3.58 3.51
C ASP A 447 33.28 3.86 4.85
N ILE A 448 33.72 3.25 5.94
CA ILE A 448 33.13 3.38 7.28
C ILE A 448 34.23 3.59 8.32
N ILE A 449 34.00 4.49 9.26
CA ILE A 449 34.85 4.68 10.44
C ILE A 449 34.04 4.24 11.65
N ALA A 450 34.54 3.25 12.40
CA ALA A 450 33.91 2.77 13.62
C ALA A 450 34.80 3.08 14.82
N ILE A 451 34.23 3.67 15.87
CA ILE A 451 34.93 4.06 17.08
C ILE A 451 34.25 3.39 18.27
N LYS A 452 35.03 2.76 19.15
CA LYS A 452 34.52 2.23 20.42
C LYS A 452 35.27 2.87 21.55
N GLN A 453 34.55 3.58 22.40
CA GLN A 453 35.09 4.17 23.61
C GLN A 453 34.89 3.19 24.76
N GLU A 454 35.99 2.65 25.26
CA GLU A 454 36.00 1.92 26.52
C GLU A 454 36.46 2.85 27.66
N LEU A 455 36.43 2.37 28.90
CA LEU A 455 36.67 3.20 30.10
C LEU A 455 38.00 3.96 30.07
N VAL A 456 39.02 3.41 29.42
CA VAL A 456 40.38 3.95 29.40
C VAL A 456 40.96 4.04 27.98
N GLU A 457 40.42 3.26 27.04
CA GLU A 457 40.97 3.12 25.69
C GLU A 457 39.92 3.52 24.65
N LYS A 458 40.42 4.12 23.56
CA LYS A 458 39.60 4.44 22.39
C LYS A 458 40.10 3.58 21.25
N HIS A 459 39.25 2.67 20.79
CA HIS A 459 39.54 1.85 19.63
C HIS A 459 38.91 2.46 18.38
N ARG A 460 39.65 2.40 17.28
CA ARG A 460 39.24 2.89 15.97
C ARG A 460 39.45 1.81 14.93
N HIS A 461 38.40 1.53 14.18
CA HIS A 461 38.40 0.62 13.05
C HIS A 461 38.13 1.39 11.76
N LEU A 462 38.98 1.18 10.76
CA LEU A 462 38.76 1.67 9.40
C LEU A 462 38.26 0.53 8.55
N ILE A 463 37.06 0.67 8.02
CA ILE A 463 36.37 -0.40 7.33
C ILE A 463 36.18 -0.01 5.86
N GLN A 464 36.59 -0.90 4.97
CA GLN A 464 36.24 -0.84 3.55
C GLN A 464 35.24 -1.95 3.24
N ALA A 465 34.06 -1.56 2.79
CA ALA A 465 33.06 -2.45 2.23
C ALA A 465 33.30 -2.64 0.72
N LYS A 466 33.35 -3.90 0.30
CA LYS A 466 33.48 -4.30 -1.12
C LYS A 466 32.29 -5.15 -1.53
N LYS A 467 31.28 -4.48 -2.11
CA LYS A 467 30.19 -5.16 -2.80
C LYS A 467 30.73 -5.79 -4.08
N TYR A 468 30.69 -7.12 -4.14
CA TYR A 468 31.05 -7.89 -5.33
C TYR A 468 29.92 -8.85 -5.72
N GLY A 469 29.76 -9.05 -7.04
CA GLY A 469 28.86 -10.06 -7.58
C GLY A 469 29.34 -11.48 -7.29
N LYS A 470 28.46 -12.48 -7.49
CA LYS A 470 28.68 -13.90 -7.12
C LYS A 470 30.00 -14.50 -7.65
N ASN A 471 30.52 -14.00 -8.77
CA ASN A 471 31.71 -14.54 -9.45
C ASN A 471 33.00 -13.76 -9.18
N THR A 472 32.96 -12.70 -8.36
CA THR A 472 34.12 -11.85 -8.09
C THR A 472 34.56 -12.04 -6.65
N LYS A 473 35.79 -12.52 -6.47
CA LYS A 473 36.44 -12.61 -5.17
C LYS A 473 37.34 -11.40 -4.94
N VAL A 474 37.53 -11.03 -3.69
CA VAL A 474 38.49 -9.99 -3.31
C VAL A 474 39.90 -10.58 -3.41
N GLY A 475 40.76 -9.97 -4.22
CA GLY A 475 42.16 -10.37 -4.43
C GLY A 475 43.14 -9.73 -3.45
N SER A 476 44.41 -10.16 -3.53
CA SER A 476 45.51 -9.70 -2.66
C SER A 476 45.83 -8.21 -2.81
N GLU A 477 45.59 -7.63 -3.99
CA GLU A 477 45.79 -6.20 -4.26
C GLU A 477 45.01 -5.30 -3.28
N ALA A 478 43.77 -5.68 -2.93
CA ALA A 478 42.97 -4.94 -1.97
C ALA A 478 43.67 -4.88 -0.60
N MET A 479 44.17 -6.02 -0.12
CA MET A 479 44.89 -6.12 1.16
C MET A 479 46.12 -5.21 1.17
N GLN A 480 46.86 -5.20 0.06
CA GLN A 480 48.07 -4.38 -0.05
C GLN A 480 47.76 -2.88 -0.06
N LYS A 481 46.68 -2.48 -0.72
CA LYS A 481 46.24 -1.09 -0.81
C LYS A 481 45.76 -0.56 0.55
N TYR A 482 44.94 -1.35 1.24
CA TYR A 482 44.28 -0.93 2.47
C TYR A 482 45.16 -1.06 3.71
N SER A 483 46.16 -1.95 3.72
CA SER A 483 47.15 -1.96 4.79
C SER A 483 47.90 -0.63 4.93
N GLY A 484 48.00 0.16 3.86
CA GLY A 484 48.58 1.50 3.91
C GLY A 484 47.77 2.51 4.72
N LEU A 485 46.54 2.19 5.14
CA LEU A 485 45.71 3.06 5.96
C LEU A 485 46.25 3.23 7.39
N TYR A 486 46.93 2.22 7.95
CA TYR A 486 47.60 2.30 9.24
C TYR A 486 48.63 3.42 9.30
N GLN A 487 49.34 3.68 8.20
CA GLN A 487 50.39 4.70 8.13
C GLN A 487 49.84 6.10 7.86
N ARG A 488 48.60 6.21 7.37
CA ARG A 488 48.00 7.46 6.89
C ARG A 488 47.08 8.12 7.91
N ASN A 489 46.70 7.39 8.95
CA ASN A 489 45.74 7.82 9.95
C ASN A 489 46.33 7.57 11.33
N GLU A 490 46.24 8.55 12.21
CA GLU A 490 46.66 8.38 13.60
C GLU A 490 45.65 7.51 14.36
N GLN A 491 46.16 6.66 15.25
CA GLN A 491 45.38 5.85 16.20
C GLN A 491 44.36 4.94 15.50
N VAL A 492 44.82 4.07 14.60
CA VAL A 492 44.00 3.01 13.99
C VAL A 492 44.42 1.68 14.58
N ASP A 493 43.48 1.03 15.27
CA ASP A 493 43.69 -0.29 15.88
C ASP A 493 43.54 -1.42 14.87
N ASN A 494 42.60 -1.26 13.92
CA ASN A 494 42.33 -2.31 12.93
C ASN A 494 41.86 -1.72 11.60
N VAL A 495 42.32 -2.33 10.51
CA VAL A 495 41.80 -2.12 9.16
C VAL A 495 41.03 -3.37 8.76
N ILE A 496 39.75 -3.20 8.44
CA ILE A 496 38.84 -4.31 8.15
C ILE A 496 38.36 -4.19 6.71
N ILE A 497 38.41 -5.28 5.96
CA ILE A 497 37.75 -5.38 4.66
C ILE A 497 36.54 -6.29 4.79
N VAL A 498 35.37 -5.76 4.48
CA VAL A 498 34.10 -6.48 4.49
C VAL A 498 33.67 -6.72 3.04
N THR A 499 33.17 -7.89 2.71
CA THR A 499 32.73 -8.19 1.35
C THR A 499 31.43 -8.99 1.31
N SER A 500 30.56 -8.69 0.35
CA SER A 500 29.35 -9.47 0.05
C SER A 500 29.65 -10.81 -0.64
N ASN A 501 30.93 -11.18 -0.78
CA ASN A 501 31.39 -12.44 -1.36
C ASN A 501 32.57 -13.05 -0.56
N HIS A 502 33.56 -13.63 -1.22
CA HIS A 502 34.68 -14.34 -0.59
C HIS A 502 36.02 -13.73 -0.97
N PHE A 503 37.03 -13.95 -0.13
CA PHE A 503 38.43 -13.64 -0.42
C PHE A 503 39.11 -14.80 -1.17
N THR A 504 40.11 -14.48 -2.00
CA THR A 504 41.02 -15.51 -2.53
C THR A 504 41.94 -16.02 -1.42
N SER A 505 42.51 -17.22 -1.58
CA SER A 505 43.46 -17.77 -0.60
C SER A 505 44.67 -16.84 -0.42
N GLU A 506 45.20 -16.32 -1.53
CA GLU A 506 46.28 -15.34 -1.52
C GLU A 506 45.90 -14.05 -0.78
N ALA A 507 44.66 -13.56 -0.94
CA ALA A 507 44.20 -12.39 -0.19
C ALA A 507 44.19 -12.66 1.32
N LYS A 508 43.75 -13.85 1.77
CA LYS A 508 43.78 -14.22 3.19
C LYS A 508 45.21 -14.28 3.75
N GLU A 509 46.16 -14.81 2.98
CA GLU A 509 47.57 -14.85 3.37
C GLU A 509 48.17 -13.44 3.50
N VAL A 510 47.93 -12.58 2.50
CA VAL A 510 48.41 -11.19 2.54
C VAL A 510 47.74 -10.40 3.67
N ALA A 511 46.45 -10.63 3.92
CA ALA A 511 45.72 -10.00 5.02
C ALA A 511 46.39 -10.29 6.37
N LYS A 512 46.68 -11.58 6.63
CA LYS A 512 47.38 -12.01 7.85
C LYS A 512 48.78 -11.38 7.98
N ASN A 513 49.54 -11.32 6.88
CA ASN A 513 50.90 -10.77 6.90
C ASN A 513 50.94 -9.24 7.07
N ARG A 514 49.82 -8.56 6.80
CA ARG A 514 49.71 -7.09 6.86
C ARG A 514 48.75 -6.59 7.95
N ASP A 515 48.35 -7.49 8.85
CA ASP A 515 47.44 -7.21 9.96
C ASP A 515 46.13 -6.56 9.50
N VAL A 516 45.57 -7.04 8.38
CA VAL A 516 44.27 -6.60 7.87
C VAL A 516 43.24 -7.66 8.21
N SER A 517 42.18 -7.27 8.89
CA SER A 517 41.06 -8.17 9.19
C SER A 517 40.15 -8.34 7.97
N THR A 518 39.59 -9.53 7.80
CA THR A 518 38.70 -9.85 6.69
C THR A 518 37.38 -10.39 7.19
N VAL A 519 36.27 -9.86 6.67
CA VAL A 519 34.91 -10.36 6.93
C VAL A 519 34.26 -10.69 5.60
N ASN A 520 34.06 -11.98 5.33
CA ASN A 520 33.42 -12.46 4.12
C ASN A 520 31.89 -12.55 4.29
N ALA A 521 31.17 -12.93 3.24
CA ALA A 521 29.72 -12.95 3.25
C ALA A 521 29.13 -13.91 4.30
N ASP A 522 29.74 -15.07 4.51
CA ASP A 522 29.28 -16.04 5.50
C ASP A 522 29.54 -15.54 6.92
N GLU A 523 30.72 -14.98 7.18
CA GLU A 523 31.06 -14.36 8.47
C GLU A 523 30.16 -13.17 8.78
N LEU A 524 29.88 -12.31 7.79
CA LEU A 524 28.97 -11.18 7.91
C LEU A 524 27.53 -11.64 8.21
N TYR A 525 27.09 -12.77 7.63
CA TYR A 525 25.79 -13.36 7.95
C TYR A 525 25.72 -13.82 9.41
N GLU A 526 26.75 -14.49 9.93
CA GLU A 526 26.75 -14.93 11.33
C GLU A 526 26.69 -13.72 12.28
N ILE A 527 27.46 -12.67 11.98
CA ILE A 527 27.43 -11.42 12.76
C ILE A 527 26.03 -10.78 12.71
N LEU A 528 25.43 -10.69 11.52
CA LEU A 528 24.08 -10.15 11.34
C LEU A 528 23.04 -10.99 12.07
N ALA A 529 23.17 -12.31 12.10
CA ALA A 529 22.24 -13.19 12.78
C ALA A 529 22.24 -13.02 14.32
N ASP A 530 23.30 -12.41 14.87
CA ASP A 530 23.44 -12.07 16.29
C ASP A 530 22.89 -10.66 16.64
N THR A 531 22.34 -9.91 15.66
CA THR A 531 21.77 -8.55 15.84
C THR A 531 20.25 -8.54 15.91
#